data_AF-A0A7C3RP45-F1
#
_entry.id   AF-A0A7C3RP45-F1
#
_cell.length_a   1.000
_cell.length_b   1.000
_cell.length_c   1.000
_cell.angle_alpha   90.00
_cell.angle_beta   90.00
_cell.angle_gamma   90.00
#
_symmetry.space_group_name_H-M   'P 1'
#
loop_
_entity.id
_entity.type
_entity.pdbx_description
1 polymer ?
#
loop_
_entity_poly.entity_id
_entity_poly.type
_entity_poly.pdbx_seq_one_letter_code
_entity_poly.pdbx_strand_id
1 'polypeptide(L)'
;MANTPAVLVPSVAGNKNALNITTTTVVKSTAGTVRMVSVNTAGSVAGGVYDTALVADVSSGTLAFVIPEAATAGPQEWKFYCANGITVVPPATGVVSVSFE
;
A
#
# COMPACT_ATOMS: atom_id res chain seq x y z
N MET A 1 -10.25 -27.78 -19.51
CA MET A 1 -10.30 -26.76 -18.44
C MET A 1 -10.41 -25.41 -19.11
N ALA A 2 -11.53 -24.70 -18.95
CA ALA A 2 -11.75 -23.41 -19.60
C ALA A 2 -10.91 -22.33 -18.88
N ASN A 3 -10.05 -21.65 -19.63
CA ASN A 3 -9.27 -20.51 -19.16
C ASN A 3 -10.21 -19.31 -19.06
N THR A 4 -10.72 -19.01 -17.86
CA THR A 4 -11.57 -17.83 -17.67
C THR A 4 -10.71 -16.59 -17.91
N PRO A 5 -11.05 -15.72 -18.89
CA PRO A 5 -10.27 -14.53 -19.14
C PRO A 5 -10.32 -13.64 -17.90
N ALA A 6 -9.14 -13.21 -17.42
CA ALA A 6 -9.04 -12.24 -16.35
C ALA A 6 -9.81 -10.98 -16.76
N VAL A 7 -10.92 -10.69 -16.10
CA VAL A 7 -11.68 -9.46 -16.30
C VAL A 7 -10.82 -8.33 -15.79
N LEU A 8 -10.23 -7.55 -16.71
CA LEU A 8 -9.65 -6.26 -16.38
C LEU A 8 -10.82 -5.37 -15.97
N VAL A 9 -11.00 -5.17 -14.67
CA VAL A 9 -11.92 -4.14 -14.17
C VAL A 9 -11.23 -2.80 -14.43
N PRO A 10 -11.74 -1.96 -15.34
CA PRO A 10 -11.15 -0.66 -15.57
C PRO A 10 -11.39 0.19 -14.33
N SER A 11 -10.31 0.53 -13.63
CA SER A 11 -10.37 1.57 -12.62
C SER A 11 -10.67 2.90 -13.31
N VAL A 12 -11.74 3.57 -12.89
CA VAL A 12 -12.11 4.93 -13.32
C VAL A 12 -11.06 5.99 -12.93
N ALA A 13 -10.08 5.63 -12.10
CA ALA A 13 -8.87 6.39 -11.84
C ALA A 13 -7.67 5.49 -12.19
N GLY A 14 -7.10 5.65 -13.39
CA GLY A 14 -6.00 4.81 -13.85
C GLY A 14 -4.90 4.62 -12.79
N ASN A 15 -4.34 3.42 -12.70
CA ASN A 15 -3.38 3.04 -11.66
C ASN A 15 -2.28 4.09 -11.49
N LYS A 16 -2.14 4.61 -10.27
CA LYS A 16 -1.08 5.53 -9.86
C LYS A 16 -0.04 4.78 -9.04
N ASN A 17 1.19 5.25 -9.09
CA ASN A 17 2.30 4.66 -8.35
C ASN A 17 2.96 5.73 -7.46
N ALA A 18 3.19 5.39 -6.20
CA ALA A 18 4.10 6.09 -5.31
C ALA A 18 5.35 5.23 -5.15
N LEU A 19 6.50 5.74 -5.61
CA LEU A 19 7.77 5.02 -5.62
C LEU A 19 8.66 5.50 -4.48
N ASN A 20 9.50 4.60 -3.96
CA ASN A 20 10.55 4.92 -2.98
C ASN A 20 10.05 5.67 -1.72
N ILE A 21 8.97 5.17 -1.13
CA ILE A 21 8.45 5.66 0.14
C ILE A 21 9.42 5.22 1.24
N THR A 22 10.13 6.18 1.83
CA THR A 22 11.12 5.99 2.91
C THR A 22 10.67 6.52 4.26
N THR A 23 9.57 7.27 4.29
CA THR A 23 8.94 7.85 5.49
C THR A 23 7.42 7.79 5.37
N THR A 24 6.72 8.00 6.48
CA THR A 24 5.25 8.00 6.49
C THR A 24 4.69 9.00 5.49
N THR A 25 3.90 8.51 4.53
CA THR A 25 3.44 9.30 3.39
C THR A 25 1.97 9.05 3.10
N VAL A 26 1.19 10.11 2.95
CA VAL A 26 -0.16 10.03 2.38
C VAL A 26 -0.03 9.89 0.87
N VAL A 27 -0.27 8.69 0.32
CA VAL A 27 -0.19 8.45 -1.13
C VAL A 27 -1.49 8.81 -1.85
N LYS A 28 -2.60 8.83 -1.12
CA LYS A 28 -3.91 9.30 -1.59
C LYS A 28 -4.70 9.86 -0.42
N SER A 29 -5.19 11.10 -0.53
CA SER A 29 -5.95 11.78 0.53
C SER A 29 -7.47 11.54 0.45
N THR A 30 -7.92 10.62 -0.41
CA THR A 30 -9.32 10.26 -0.62
C THR A 30 -9.46 8.76 -0.71
N ALA A 31 -10.70 8.26 -0.61
CA ALA A 31 -11.03 6.85 -0.75
C ALA A 31 -10.41 6.23 -2.01
N GLY A 32 -9.83 5.03 -1.86
CA GLY A 32 -9.13 4.35 -2.94
C GLY A 32 -8.76 2.91 -2.61
N THR A 33 -8.26 2.20 -3.60
CA THR A 33 -7.84 0.80 -3.45
C THR A 33 -6.34 0.70 -3.64
N VAL A 34 -5.63 0.09 -2.70
CA VAL A 34 -4.26 -0.34 -2.94
C VAL A 34 -4.29 -1.64 -3.73
N ARG A 35 -3.43 -1.73 -4.75
CA ARG A 35 -3.35 -2.88 -5.66
C ARG A 35 -2.13 -3.73 -5.40
N MET A 36 -0.97 -3.10 -5.20
CA MET A 36 0.26 -3.78 -4.84
C MET A 36 1.09 -2.91 -3.91
N VAL A 37 1.87 -3.57 -3.08
CA VAL A 37 2.99 -2.94 -2.38
C VAL A 37 4.21 -3.81 -2.62
N SER A 38 5.28 -3.18 -3.06
CA SER A 38 6.57 -3.81 -3.23
C SER A 38 7.49 -3.32 -2.12
N VAL A 39 8.13 -4.25 -1.42
CA VAL A 39 9.23 -3.92 -0.52
C VAL A 39 10.51 -3.92 -1.35
N ASN A 40 11.10 -2.73 -1.51
CA ASN A 40 12.32 -2.52 -2.28
C ASN A 40 13.55 -2.79 -1.41
N THR A 41 13.48 -2.36 -0.15
CA THR A 41 14.52 -2.58 0.87
C THR A 41 13.84 -2.99 2.17
N ALA A 42 14.26 -4.12 2.74
CA ALA A 42 13.76 -4.58 4.03
C ALA A 42 14.10 -3.58 5.15
N GLY A 43 13.26 -3.54 6.18
CA GLY A 43 13.46 -2.70 7.35
C GLY A 43 13.79 -3.48 8.61
N SER A 44 14.02 -2.75 9.68
CA SER A 44 14.30 -3.29 11.03
C SER A 44 13.06 -3.40 11.92
N VAL A 45 11.94 -2.79 11.52
CA VAL A 45 10.64 -2.85 12.21
C VAL A 45 9.54 -2.84 11.16
N ALA A 46 8.47 -3.61 11.37
CA ALA A 46 7.34 -3.67 10.45
C ALA A 46 6.70 -2.29 10.22
N GLY A 47 6.27 -2.06 8.99
CA GLY A 47 5.47 -0.90 8.59
C GLY A 47 4.01 -1.27 8.42
N GLY A 48 3.26 -0.43 7.71
CA GLY A 48 1.86 -0.69 7.43
C GLY A 48 1.25 0.23 6.40
N VAL A 49 0.08 -0.14 5.92
CA VAL A 49 -0.81 0.76 5.20
C VAL A 49 -2.03 1.02 6.05
N TYR A 50 -2.44 2.28 6.10
CA TYR A 50 -3.45 2.81 7.01
C TYR A 50 -4.55 3.52 6.21
N ASP A 51 -5.80 3.25 6.59
CA ASP A 51 -7.00 3.89 6.06
C ASP A 51 -7.23 5.26 6.72
N THR A 52 -6.37 6.21 6.35
CA THR A 52 -6.46 7.60 6.77
C THR A 52 -5.84 8.52 5.72
N ALA A 53 -6.35 9.75 5.67
CA ALA A 53 -5.80 10.84 4.86
C ALA A 53 -4.76 11.70 5.61
N LEU A 54 -4.50 11.42 6.89
CA LEU A 54 -3.60 12.20 7.75
C LEU A 54 -2.57 11.33 8.44
N VAL A 55 -1.31 11.76 8.40
CA VAL A 55 -0.19 11.10 9.09
C VAL A 55 -0.41 11.04 10.61
N ALA A 56 -1.05 12.05 11.19
CA ALA A 56 -1.32 12.13 12.62
C ALA A 56 -2.31 11.06 13.12
N ASP A 57 -3.14 10.50 12.23
CA ASP A 57 -4.17 9.52 12.57
C ASP A 57 -3.69 8.06 12.38
N VAL A 58 -2.41 7.89 12.05
CA VAL A 58 -1.77 6.57 11.95
C VAL A 58 -1.78 5.91 13.32
N SER A 59 -2.59 4.85 13.44
CA SER A 59 -2.77 4.10 14.68
C SER A 59 -3.18 2.67 14.35
N SER A 60 -3.22 1.79 15.35
CA SER A 60 -3.74 0.42 15.17
C SER A 60 -5.21 0.39 14.74
N GLY A 61 -6.00 1.42 15.04
CA GLY A 61 -7.41 1.52 14.65
C GLY A 61 -7.62 1.86 13.17
N THR A 62 -6.62 2.45 12.51
CA THR A 62 -6.65 2.77 11.08
C THR A 62 -5.79 1.83 10.25
N LEU A 63 -5.13 0.84 10.86
CA LEU A 63 -4.26 -0.11 10.18
C LEU A 63 -5.09 -1.02 9.27
N ALA A 64 -4.88 -0.89 7.96
CA ALA A 64 -5.49 -1.77 6.97
C ALA A 64 -4.65 -3.04 6.76
N PHE A 65 -3.32 -2.90 6.76
CA PHE A 65 -2.41 -4.00 6.50
C PHE A 65 -1.02 -3.77 7.10
N VAL A 66 -0.36 -4.83 7.57
CA VAL A 66 1.02 -4.80 8.10
C VAL A 66 2.01 -5.15 7.01
N ILE A 67 3.00 -4.28 6.78
CA ILE A 67 4.14 -4.58 5.90
C ILE A 67 5.24 -5.21 6.76
N PRO A 68 5.58 -6.50 6.59
CA PRO A 68 6.57 -7.17 7.43
C PRO A 68 7.96 -6.53 7.33
N GLU A 69 8.73 -6.56 8.42
CA GLU A 69 10.10 -6.01 8.47
C GLU A 69 11.06 -6.66 7.47
N ALA A 70 10.99 -7.99 7.35
CA ALA A 70 11.84 -8.82 6.49
C ALA A 70 11.06 -9.38 5.28
N ALA A 71 10.04 -8.67 4.81
CA ALA A 71 9.29 -9.11 3.63
C ALA A 71 10.26 -9.39 2.48
N THR A 72 10.13 -10.56 1.84
CA THR A 72 10.92 -10.92 0.66
C THR A 72 10.83 -9.78 -0.34
N ALA A 73 11.98 -9.23 -0.72
CA ALA A 73 12.04 -8.12 -1.66
C ALA A 73 11.30 -8.52 -2.95
N GLY A 74 10.37 -7.66 -3.39
CA GLY A 74 9.52 -7.94 -4.53
C GLY A 74 8.07 -7.50 -4.36
N PRO A 75 7.29 -7.48 -5.46
CA PRO A 75 5.90 -7.08 -5.44
C PRO A 75 5.05 -8.11 -4.72
N GLN A 76 4.31 -7.64 -3.72
CA GLN A 76 3.28 -8.41 -3.06
C GLN A 76 1.93 -7.82 -3.48
N GLU A 77 1.07 -8.68 -4.04
CA GLU A 77 -0.27 -8.24 -4.45
C GLU A 77 -1.15 -8.15 -3.20
N TRP A 78 -1.45 -6.91 -2.80
CA TRP A 78 -2.33 -6.62 -1.67
C TRP A 78 -3.46 -5.75 -2.18
N LYS A 79 -4.66 -6.33 -2.26
CA LYS A 79 -5.88 -5.63 -2.64
C LYS A 79 -6.67 -5.29 -1.39
N PHE A 80 -6.62 -4.03 -0.98
CA PHE A 80 -7.41 -3.53 0.13
C PHE A 80 -7.98 -2.16 -0.20
N TYR A 81 -9.22 -1.95 0.21
CA TYR A 81 -9.93 -0.70 0.05
C TYR A 81 -9.75 0.15 1.30
N CYS A 82 -9.43 1.43 1.12
CA CYS A 82 -9.35 2.43 2.16
C CYS A 82 -10.45 3.47 1.91
N ALA A 83 -11.33 3.69 2.89
CA ALA A 83 -12.49 4.56 2.78
C ALA A 83 -12.16 6.05 2.99
N ASN A 84 -11.13 6.36 3.78
CA ASN A 84 -10.78 7.73 4.19
C ASN A 84 -9.57 8.26 3.41
N GLY A 85 -8.59 7.40 3.15
CA GLY A 85 -7.35 7.76 2.46
C GLY A 85 -6.32 6.63 2.59
N ILE A 86 -5.22 6.72 1.85
CA ILE A 86 -4.15 5.73 1.88
C ILE A 86 -2.90 6.42 2.42
N THR A 87 -2.53 6.08 3.65
CA THR A 87 -1.28 6.47 4.27
C THR A 87 -0.38 5.25 4.42
N VAL A 88 0.86 5.35 3.95
CA VAL A 88 1.83 4.26 3.96
C VAL A 88 2.95 4.61 4.93
N VAL A 89 3.20 3.73 5.89
CA VAL A 89 4.38 3.74 6.75
C VAL A 89 5.29 2.61 6.25
N PRO A 90 6.46 2.92 5.66
CA PRO A 90 7.41 1.87 5.31
C PRO A 90 7.95 1.19 6.58
N PRO A 91 8.43 -0.05 6.49
CA PRO A 91 9.26 -0.63 7.54
C PRO A 91 10.37 0.34 7.95
N ALA A 92 10.73 0.40 9.25
CA ALA A 92 11.77 1.31 9.71
C ALA A 92 13.08 1.03 8.96
N THR A 93 13.75 2.06 8.42
CA THR A 93 14.92 1.96 7.51
C THR A 93 14.68 1.24 6.18
N GLY A 94 13.45 0.76 5.94
CA GLY A 94 13.04 0.11 4.72
C GLY A 94 12.50 1.09 3.68
N VAL A 95 12.29 0.58 2.47
CA VAL A 95 11.78 1.35 1.33
C VAL A 95 10.70 0.54 0.65
N VAL A 96 9.56 1.18 0.37
CA VAL A 96 8.44 0.52 -0.33
C VAL A 96 7.97 1.32 -1.53
N SER A 97 7.32 0.64 -2.46
CA SER A 97 6.59 1.25 -3.57
C SER A 97 5.15 0.75 -3.54
N VAL A 98 4.17 1.62 -3.80
CA VAL A 98 2.75 1.28 -3.73
C VAL A 98 2.05 1.68 -5.02
N SER A 99 1.23 0.77 -5.55
CA SER A 99 0.29 1.06 -6.63
C SER A 99 -1.13 1.14 -6.08
N PHE A 100 -1.88 2.14 -6.53
CA PHE A 100 -3.21 2.45 -6.01
C PHE A 100 -4.10 3.09 -7.08
N GLU A 101 -5.40 3.12 -6.79
CA GLU A 101 -6.44 3.79 -7.60
C GLU A 101 -7.30 4.73 -6.77
#